data_AF-Q2LS55-F1
#
_entry.id   AF-Q2LS55-F1
#
_cell.length_a   1.000
_cell.length_b   1.000
_cell.length_c   1.000
_cell.angle_alpha   90.00
_cell.angle_beta   90.00
_cell.angle_gamma   90.00
#
_symmetry.space_group_name_H-M   'P 1'
#
loop_
_entity.id
_entity.type
_entity.pdbx_description
1 polymer ?
#
loop_
_entity_poly.entity_id
_entity_poly.type
_entity_poly.pdbx_seq_one_letter_code
_entity_poly.pdbx_strand_id
1 'polypeptide(L)'
;MKEYSFEEMIEYDTKMEGKPIAIGQRVFVMTNEGYKFGIIFRIKGEQKPETVKRMDFSADGKFEVILTGGNALFDIVWDDGTISPRIPERHIRGEEKNVCCLVPEVATADEIRRRLGIFWE
;
A
#
# COMPACT_ATOMS: atom_id res chain seq x y z
N MET A 1 -11.14 2.90 -14.83
CA MET A 1 -11.03 2.56 -13.40
C MET A 1 -12.43 2.58 -12.84
N LYS A 2 -12.85 1.55 -12.11
CA LYS A 2 -14.11 1.64 -11.36
C LYS A 2 -13.87 2.64 -10.23
N GLU A 3 -14.76 3.61 -10.05
CA GLU A 3 -14.70 4.47 -8.87
C GLU A 3 -15.07 3.62 -7.65
N TYR A 4 -14.17 3.55 -6.67
CA TYR A 4 -14.42 2.94 -5.36
C TYR A 4 -14.60 4.06 -4.34
N SER A 5 -15.64 3.96 -3.52
CA SER A 5 -15.76 4.84 -2.36
C SER A 5 -14.64 4.55 -1.37
N PHE A 6 -14.33 5.51 -0.50
CA PHE A 6 -13.37 5.30 0.57
C PHE A 6 -13.78 4.13 1.46
N GLU A 7 -15.07 4.00 1.76
CA GLU A 7 -15.64 2.90 2.55
C GLU A 7 -15.43 1.53 1.91
N GLU A 8 -15.61 1.42 0.58
CA GLU A 8 -15.35 0.17 -0.15
C GLU A 8 -13.88 -0.24 -0.09
N MET A 9 -12.96 0.74 -0.16
CA MET A 9 -11.52 0.49 -0.05
C MET A 9 -11.15 0.01 1.37
N ILE A 10 -11.72 0.63 2.41
CA ILE A 10 -11.52 0.23 3.81
C ILE A 10 -12.06 -1.18 4.07
N GLU A 11 -13.23 -1.51 3.54
CA GLU A 11 -13.83 -2.83 3.67
C GLU A 11 -12.96 -3.90 3.02
N TYR A 12 -12.45 -3.62 1.83
CA TYR A 12 -11.55 -4.54 1.13
C TYR A 12 -10.21 -4.70 1.84
N ASP A 13 -9.60 -3.59 2.26
CA ASP A 13 -8.35 -3.59 3.01
C ASP A 13 -8.46 -4.43 4.30
N THR A 14 -9.56 -4.24 5.04
CA THR A 14 -9.89 -5.04 6.24
C THR A 14 -10.00 -6.54 5.90
N LYS A 15 -10.63 -6.88 4.77
CA LYS A 15 -10.71 -8.29 4.31
C LYS A 15 -9.35 -8.87 3.92
N MET A 16 -8.35 -8.04 3.65
CA MET A 16 -6.99 -8.42 3.27
C MET A 16 -6.01 -8.46 4.45
N GLU A 17 -6.45 -8.12 5.66
CA GLU A 17 -5.69 -8.31 6.89
C GLU A 17 -5.23 -9.78 7.01
N GLY A 18 -3.94 -9.98 7.33
CA GLY A 18 -3.34 -11.31 7.42
C GLY A 18 -3.13 -12.04 6.09
N LYS A 19 -3.59 -11.49 4.95
CA LYS A 19 -3.47 -12.14 3.62
C LYS A 19 -2.31 -11.59 2.82
N PRO A 20 -1.64 -12.42 1.99
CA PRO A 20 -0.59 -11.95 1.11
C PRO A 20 -1.13 -10.95 0.08
N ILE A 21 -0.37 -9.88 -0.16
CA ILE A 21 -0.61 -8.89 -1.21
C ILE A 21 0.07 -9.36 -2.50
N ALA A 22 -0.60 -9.21 -3.63
CA ALA A 22 -0.09 -9.59 -4.94
C ALA A 22 0.60 -8.41 -5.67
N ILE A 23 1.49 -8.72 -6.61
CA ILE A 23 1.90 -7.74 -7.63
C ILE A 23 0.66 -7.37 -8.46
N GLY A 24 0.52 -6.09 -8.79
CA GLY A 24 -0.66 -5.51 -9.42
C GLY A 24 -1.68 -4.97 -8.42
N GLN A 25 -1.57 -5.32 -7.13
CA GLN A 25 -2.44 -4.76 -6.10
C GLN A 25 -2.35 -3.24 -6.13
N ARG A 26 -3.51 -2.58 -6.28
CA ARG A 26 -3.61 -1.13 -6.20
C ARG A 26 -3.68 -0.68 -4.77
N VAL A 27 -3.12 0.51 -4.53
CA VAL A 27 -3.16 1.21 -3.27
C VAL A 27 -3.69 2.62 -3.47
N PHE A 28 -4.40 3.10 -2.47
CA PHE A 28 -4.79 4.48 -2.27
C PHE A 28 -4.03 5.02 -1.06
N VAL A 29 -3.43 6.19 -1.17
CA VAL A 29 -2.69 6.83 -0.07
C VAL A 29 -3.18 8.26 0.13
N MET A 30 -3.57 8.59 1.35
CA MET A 30 -3.80 9.98 1.75
C MET A 30 -2.46 10.66 2.06
N THR A 31 -2.29 11.87 1.56
CA THR A 31 -1.10 12.70 1.73
C THR A 31 -1.53 14.10 2.19
N ASN A 32 -0.57 14.91 2.64
CA ASN A 32 -0.87 16.30 2.99
C ASN A 32 -1.32 17.14 1.78
N GLU A 33 -1.04 16.68 0.56
CA GLU A 33 -1.37 17.36 -0.70
C GLU A 33 -2.67 16.83 -1.34
N GLY A 34 -3.38 15.91 -0.68
CA GLY A 34 -4.56 15.25 -1.21
C GLY A 34 -4.42 13.73 -1.16
N TYR A 35 -4.65 13.04 -2.27
CA TYR A 35 -4.50 11.58 -2.33
C TYR A 35 -3.75 11.14 -3.58
N LYS A 36 -3.16 9.95 -3.54
CA LYS A 36 -2.51 9.31 -4.68
C LYS A 36 -2.98 7.87 -4.82
N PHE A 37 -3.13 7.43 -6.06
CA PHE A 37 -3.25 6.02 -6.39
C PHE A 37 -1.92 5.48 -6.93
N GLY A 38 -1.64 4.23 -6.61
CA GLY A 38 -0.44 3.53 -7.07
C GLY A 38 -0.67 2.05 -7.27
N ILE A 39 0.30 1.41 -7.91
CA ILE A 39 0.31 -0.03 -8.19
C ILE A 39 1.58 -0.62 -7.59
N ILE A 40 1.43 -1.66 -6.76
CA ILE A 40 2.55 -2.48 -6.30
C ILE A 40 3.06 -3.28 -7.50
N PHE A 41 4.28 -2.99 -7.97
CA PHE A 41 4.85 -3.68 -9.14
C PHE A 41 5.96 -4.65 -8.78
N ARG A 42 6.50 -4.58 -7.56
CA ARG A 42 7.53 -5.50 -7.08
C ARG A 42 7.40 -5.73 -5.59
N ILE A 43 7.59 -6.99 -5.19
CA ILE A 43 7.66 -7.41 -3.79
C ILE A 43 8.98 -8.18 -3.62
N LYS A 44 9.78 -7.82 -2.61
CA LYS A 44 11.05 -8.50 -2.27
C LYS A 44 10.96 -9.07 -0.87
N GLY A 45 11.37 -10.32 -0.69
CA GLY A 45 11.27 -11.02 0.58
C GLY A 45 9.93 -11.75 0.75
N GLU A 46 9.81 -12.48 1.85
CA GLU A 46 8.60 -13.22 2.23
C GLU A 46 7.70 -12.32 3.06
N GLN A 47 6.44 -12.20 2.70
CA GLN A 47 5.44 -11.44 3.45
C GLN A 47 5.14 -12.14 4.78
N LYS A 48 5.04 -11.35 5.86
CA LYS A 48 4.66 -11.84 7.20
C LYS A 48 3.61 -10.90 7.81
N PRO A 49 2.42 -10.80 7.21
CA PRO A 49 1.39 -9.85 7.60
C PRO A 49 0.99 -9.98 9.08
N GLU A 50 0.96 -11.20 9.60
CA GLU A 50 0.62 -11.54 10.98
C GLU A 50 1.61 -10.98 12.01
N THR A 51 2.81 -10.57 11.58
CA THR A 51 3.81 -9.97 12.46
C THR A 51 3.71 -8.45 12.53
N VAL A 52 2.94 -7.82 11.64
CA VAL A 52 2.76 -6.37 11.61
C VAL A 52 1.99 -5.94 12.85
N LYS A 53 2.52 -4.95 13.58
CA LYS A 53 1.91 -4.41 14.79
C LYS A 53 2.00 -2.89 14.82
N ARG A 54 0.93 -2.25 15.25
CA ARG A 54 0.87 -0.83 15.63
C ARG A 54 1.01 -0.71 17.15
N MET A 55 1.84 0.21 17.58
CA MET A 55 1.95 0.61 18.98
C MET A 55 1.80 2.12 19.05
N ASP A 56 0.73 2.56 19.71
CA ASP A 56 0.46 3.97 19.94
C ASP A 56 0.97 4.35 21.33
N PHE A 57 1.83 5.35 21.38
CA PHE A 57 2.40 5.88 22.61
C PHE A 57 1.94 7.31 22.80
N SER A 58 1.51 7.63 24.03
CA SER A 58 1.31 9.01 24.44
C SER A 58 2.10 9.30 25.72
N ALA A 59 2.93 10.33 25.67
CA ALA A 59 3.69 10.84 26.81
C ALA A 59 3.88 12.35 26.64
N ASP A 60 3.72 13.11 27.73
CA ASP A 60 3.93 14.57 27.78
C ASP A 60 3.22 15.36 26.67
N GLY A 61 1.98 14.96 26.33
CA GLY A 61 1.18 15.61 25.29
C GLY A 61 1.62 15.33 23.86
N LYS A 62 2.58 14.42 23.64
CA LYS A 62 2.99 13.93 22.32
C LYS A 62 2.35 12.58 22.04
N PHE A 63 1.98 12.37 20.78
CA PHE A 63 1.48 11.10 20.27
C PHE A 63 2.49 10.55 19.25
N GLU A 64 2.95 9.33 19.46
CA GLU A 64 3.86 8.63 18.55
C GLU A 64 3.27 7.29 18.14
N VAL A 65 3.37 6.98 16.85
CA VAL A 65 2.94 5.70 16.28
C VAL A 65 4.17 4.94 15.86
N ILE A 66 4.36 3.74 16.41
CA ILE A 66 5.42 2.83 16.00
C ILE A 66 4.78 1.64 15.28
N LEU A 67 5.13 1.49 14.01
CA LEU A 67 4.80 0.31 13.23
C LEU A 67 6.00 -0.65 13.25
N THR A 68 5.76 -1.91 13.58
CA THR A 68 6.76 -2.97 13.60
C THR A 68 6.30 -4.18 12.78
N GLY A 69 7.22 -5.11 12.53
CA GLY A 69 6.92 -6.34 11.80
C GLY A 69 6.83 -6.18 10.29
N GLY A 70 6.36 -7.25 9.66
CA GLY A 70 6.49 -7.48 8.23
C GLY A 70 7.91 -7.90 7.85
N ASN A 71 8.05 -8.57 6.70
CA ASN A 71 9.35 -9.07 6.23
C ASN A 71 9.56 -8.86 4.71
N ALA A 72 8.55 -8.31 4.03
CA ALA A 72 8.66 -7.91 2.62
C ALA A 72 8.89 -6.40 2.43
N LEU A 73 9.46 -6.06 1.28
CA LEU A 73 9.61 -4.70 0.76
C LEU A 73 8.81 -4.55 -0.54
N PHE A 74 8.08 -3.46 -0.66
CA PHE A 74 7.18 -3.16 -1.77
C PHE A 74 7.70 -1.98 -2.58
N ASP A 75 7.75 -2.12 -3.90
CA ASP A 75 7.98 -1.00 -4.80
C ASP A 75 6.63 -0.61 -5.44
N ILE A 76 6.26 0.67 -5.34
CA ILE A 76 5.01 1.22 -5.89
C ILE A 76 5.34 2.18 -7.02
N VAL A 77 4.59 2.07 -8.12
CA VAL A 77 4.54 3.09 -9.18
C VAL A 77 3.22 3.86 -9.06
N TRP A 78 3.29 5.18 -9.00
CA TRP A 78 2.15 6.06 -8.79
C TRP A 78 1.48 6.45 -10.12
N ASP A 79 0.29 7.06 -10.06
CA ASP A 79 -0.44 7.56 -11.23
C ASP A 79 0.33 8.60 -12.06
N ASP A 80 1.20 9.39 -11.41
CA ASP A 80 2.09 10.35 -12.07
C ASP A 80 3.37 9.70 -12.66
N GLY A 81 3.51 8.37 -12.55
CA GLY A 81 4.69 7.62 -13.02
C GLY A 81 5.89 7.65 -12.07
N THR A 82 5.83 8.40 -10.96
CA THR A 82 6.89 8.38 -9.94
C THR A 82 6.93 7.03 -9.22
N ILE A 83 8.10 6.66 -8.70
CA ILE A 83 8.33 5.38 -8.04
C ILE A 83 8.74 5.60 -6.59
N SER A 84 8.10 4.87 -5.68
CA SER A 84 8.53 4.74 -4.29
C SER A 84 9.05 3.32 -4.05
N PRO A 85 10.39 3.13 -3.99
CA PRO A 85 10.99 1.81 -3.79
C PRO A 85 11.14 1.45 -2.31
N ARG A 86 11.14 0.15 -2.02
CA ARG A 86 11.49 -0.47 -0.74
C ARG A 86 10.62 -0.02 0.43
N ILE A 87 9.32 0.18 0.20
CA ILE A 87 8.36 0.48 1.25
C ILE A 87 8.21 -0.78 2.13
N PRO A 88 8.50 -0.72 3.44
CA PRO A 88 8.31 -1.87 4.32
C PRO A 88 6.85 -2.30 4.39
N GLU A 89 6.60 -3.62 4.45
CA GLU A 89 5.27 -4.22 4.53
C GLU A 89 4.34 -3.57 5.56
N ARG A 90 4.89 -3.26 6.75
CA ARG A 90 4.16 -2.59 7.83
C ARG A 90 3.58 -1.21 7.46
N HIS A 91 4.12 -0.52 6.45
CA HIS A 91 3.59 0.78 6.00
C HIS A 91 2.48 0.61 4.95
N ILE A 92 2.38 -0.56 4.33
CA ILE A 92 1.24 -0.90 3.47
C ILE A 92 0.06 -1.41 4.30
N ARG A 93 0.35 -2.05 5.45
CA ARG A 93 -0.63 -2.74 6.31
C ARG A 93 -0.92 -2.05 7.64
N GLY A 94 -0.20 -0.99 7.98
CA GLY A 94 -0.29 -0.36 9.29
C GLY A 94 -1.70 0.16 9.53
N GLU A 95 -2.30 -0.21 10.65
CA GLU A 95 -3.71 -0.04 11.04
C GLU A 95 -4.26 1.41 11.00
N GLU A 96 -3.44 2.37 10.55
CA GLU A 96 -3.96 3.62 10.03
C GLU A 96 -4.61 3.38 8.66
N LYS A 97 -5.79 2.75 8.69
CA LYS A 97 -6.70 2.60 7.54
C LYS A 97 -7.01 3.95 6.86
N ASN A 98 -6.60 5.07 7.46
CA ASN A 98 -6.73 6.40 6.87
C ASN A 98 -5.54 6.82 5.99
N VAL A 99 -4.36 6.21 6.09
CA VAL A 99 -3.18 6.70 5.34
C VAL A 99 -2.90 5.86 4.10
N CYS A 100 -3.11 4.55 4.14
CA CYS A 100 -2.95 3.66 2.99
C CYS A 100 -4.05 2.58 3.01
N CYS A 101 -4.68 2.33 1.87
CA CYS A 101 -5.68 1.27 1.72
C CYS A 101 -5.42 0.48 0.44
N LEU A 102 -5.62 -0.84 0.49
CA LEU A 102 -5.73 -1.63 -0.72
C LEU A 102 -7.04 -1.30 -1.47
N VAL A 103 -6.95 -1.20 -2.79
CA VAL A 103 -8.10 -1.00 -3.67
C VAL A 103 -8.49 -2.35 -4.28
N PRO A 104 -9.79 -2.71 -4.37
CA PRO A 104 -10.19 -4.04 -4.86
C PRO A 104 -9.70 -4.39 -6.29
N GLU A 105 -9.43 -3.39 -7.11
CA GLU A 105 -8.94 -3.56 -8.48
C GLU A 105 -7.47 -3.98 -8.49
N VAL A 106 -7.19 -5.12 -9.12
CA VAL A 106 -5.81 -5.60 -9.37
C VAL A 106 -5.42 -5.23 -10.79
N ALA A 107 -4.32 -4.48 -10.92
CA ALA A 107 -3.77 -4.09 -12.20
C ALA A 107 -3.11 -5.28 -12.92
N THR A 108 -3.26 -5.30 -14.23
CA THR A 108 -2.60 -6.21 -15.16
C THR A 108 -1.12 -5.87 -15.34
N ALA A 109 -0.34 -6.85 -15.84
CA ALA A 109 1.07 -6.62 -16.18
C ALA A 109 1.26 -5.50 -17.22
N ASP A 110 0.34 -5.35 -18.17
CA ASP A 110 0.43 -4.30 -19.19
C ASP A 110 0.13 -2.91 -18.64
N GLU A 111 -0.77 -2.79 -17.67
CA GLU A 111 -0.98 -1.53 -16.94
C GLU A 111 0.26 -1.15 -16.14
N ILE A 112 0.89 -2.10 -15.45
CA ILE A 112 2.15 -1.87 -14.74
C ILE A 112 3.24 -1.39 -15.70
N ARG A 113 3.44 -2.08 -16.83
CA ARG A 113 4.45 -1.72 -17.85
C ARG A 113 4.23 -0.32 -18.40
N ARG A 114 3.00 -0.01 -18.81
CA ARG A 114 2.63 1.33 -19.30
C ARG A 114 2.92 2.39 -18.26
N ARG A 115 2.62 2.12 -16.99
CA ARG A 115 2.89 3.08 -15.90
C ARG A 115 4.37 3.28 -15.63
N LEU A 116 5.17 2.22 -15.76
CA LEU A 116 6.63 2.30 -15.65
C LEU A 116 7.31 2.94 -16.86
N GLY A 117 6.55 3.34 -17.90
CA GLY A 117 7.11 3.86 -19.15
C GLY A 117 7.91 2.81 -19.93
N ILE A 118 7.65 1.52 -19.69
CA ILE A 118 8.33 0.41 -20.37
C ILE A 118 7.51 0.08 -21.61
N PHE A 119 7.97 0.59 -22.76
CA PHE A 119 7.44 0.27 -24.07
C PHE A 119 8.52 -0.54 -24.81
N TRP A 120 8.26 -1.81 -25.09
CA TRP A 120 9.08 -2.59 -26.01
C TRP A 120 8.22 -2.95 -27.22
N GLU A 121 8.86 -2.94 -28.40
CA GLU A 121 8.32 -3.35 -29.71
C GLU A 121 7.95 -4.83 -29.76
#